data_AF-A0A934I5U0-F1
#
_entry.id   AF-A0A934I5U0-F1
#
_cell.length_a   1.000
_cell.length_b   1.000
_cell.length_c   1.000
_cell.angle_alpha   90.00
_cell.angle_beta   90.00
_cell.angle_gamma   90.00
#
_symmetry.space_group_name_H-M   'P 1'
#
loop_
_entity.id
_entity.type
_entity.pdbx_description
1 polymer ?
#
loop_
_entity_poly.entity_id
_entity_poly.type
_entity_poly.pdbx_seq_one_letter_code
_entity_poly.pdbx_strand_id
1 'polypeptide(L)'
;MGGMTSTPISQQFSPVVDEFIDDLETFATGSYLGKDEKEFWEQPFDPAVLPQLRQVIDGFLNELDRLPESPEADVVTGVISRFITAIETFNARHGDAVIEPEEFEELNSLITRSVAATGFTAPETEEAEDGFELPAFE
;
A
#
# COMPACT_ATOMS: atom_id res chain seq x y z
N MET A 1 4.20 -33.77 -14.60
CA MET A 1 4.67 -32.92 -13.49
C MET A 1 3.80 -31.68 -13.50
N GLY A 2 2.85 -31.56 -12.58
CA GLY A 2 2.02 -30.36 -12.49
C GLY A 2 2.89 -29.25 -11.92
N GLY A 3 3.19 -28.23 -12.73
CA GLY A 3 3.84 -27.02 -12.24
C GLY A 3 2.90 -26.40 -11.21
N MET A 4 3.35 -26.33 -9.95
CA MET A 4 2.69 -25.48 -8.96
C MET A 4 2.87 -24.06 -9.47
N THR A 5 1.83 -23.50 -10.11
CA THR A 5 1.77 -22.07 -10.38
C THR A 5 1.88 -21.39 -9.03
N SER A 6 2.93 -20.59 -8.83
CA SER A 6 3.03 -19.74 -7.65
C SER A 6 1.74 -18.93 -7.53
N THR A 7 1.21 -18.80 -6.32
CA THR A 7 0.04 -17.96 -6.06
C THR A 7 0.35 -16.54 -6.55
N PRO A 8 -0.52 -15.90 -7.34
CA PRO A 8 -0.32 -14.51 -7.75
C PRO A 8 -0.10 -13.60 -6.53
N ILE A 9 0.76 -12.59 -6.65
CA ILE A 9 1.04 -11.57 -5.64
C ILE A 9 -0.27 -10.88 -5.24
N SER A 10 -1.16 -10.54 -6.17
CA SER A 10 -2.48 -9.97 -5.82
C SER A 10 -3.30 -10.88 -4.91
N GLN A 11 -3.25 -12.19 -5.10
CA GLN A 11 -3.95 -13.14 -4.24
C GLN A 11 -3.22 -13.37 -2.91
N GLN A 12 -1.89 -13.40 -2.93
CA GLN A 12 -1.07 -13.56 -1.73
C GLN A 12 -1.27 -12.41 -0.74
N PHE A 13 -1.43 -11.18 -1.24
CA PHE A 13 -1.56 -9.98 -0.43
C PHE A 13 -3.00 -9.50 -0.23
N SER A 14 -4.01 -10.10 -0.87
CA SER A 14 -5.43 -9.76 -0.65
C SER A 14 -5.79 -9.70 0.85
N PRO A 15 -5.40 -10.65 1.72
CA PRO A 15 -5.74 -10.56 3.13
C PRO A 15 -5.16 -9.33 3.85
N VAL A 16 -3.99 -8.88 3.43
CA VAL A 16 -3.34 -7.67 3.99
C VAL A 16 -4.09 -6.41 3.52
N VAL A 17 -4.51 -6.38 2.25
CA VAL A 17 -5.32 -5.27 1.71
C VAL A 17 -6.69 -5.23 2.37
N ASP A 18 -7.31 -6.39 2.59
CA ASP A 18 -8.60 -6.50 3.24
C ASP A 18 -8.53 -6.00 4.69
N GLU A 19 -7.51 -6.40 5.46
CA GLU A 19 -7.26 -5.91 6.83
C GLU A 19 -7.05 -4.39 6.87
N PHE A 20 -6.19 -3.85 6.00
CA PHE A 20 -5.92 -2.41 5.91
C PHE A 20 -7.19 -1.59 5.61
N ILE A 21 -8.02 -2.05 4.68
CA ILE A 21 -9.27 -1.35 4.33
C ILE A 21 -10.31 -1.47 5.45
N ASP A 22 -10.41 -2.61 6.12
CA ASP A 22 -11.33 -2.82 7.25
C ASP A 22 -10.95 -1.94 8.46
N ASP A 23 -9.66 -1.76 8.73
CA ASP A 23 -9.16 -0.88 9.79
C ASP A 23 -9.51 0.58 9.48
N LEU A 24 -9.26 1.04 8.25
CA LEU A 24 -9.67 2.36 7.79
C LEU A 24 -11.19 2.57 7.88
N GLU A 25 -12.00 1.57 7.53
CA GLU A 25 -13.46 1.65 7.68
C GLU A 25 -13.87 1.74 9.16
N THR A 26 -13.20 0.99 10.03
CA THR A 26 -13.40 1.04 11.48
C THR A 26 -13.14 2.43 12.03
N PHE A 27 -12.05 3.08 11.62
CA PHE A 27 -11.74 4.45 11.99
C PHE A 27 -12.74 5.45 11.40
N ALA A 28 -13.00 5.37 10.10
CA ALA A 28 -13.88 6.30 9.38
C ALA A 28 -15.35 6.24 9.80
N THR A 29 -15.80 5.12 10.36
CA THR A 29 -17.18 4.96 10.86
C THR A 29 -17.28 5.11 12.38
N GLY A 30 -16.13 5.18 13.06
CA GLY A 30 -16.03 5.14 14.51
C GLY A 30 -16.72 3.90 15.09
N SER A 31 -16.69 2.76 14.40
CA SER A 31 -17.45 1.56 14.80
C SER A 31 -17.03 1.01 16.18
N TYR A 32 -15.82 1.37 16.61
CA TYR A 32 -15.27 1.08 17.94
C TYR A 32 -15.85 1.95 19.07
N LEU A 33 -16.53 3.05 18.74
CA LEU A 33 -17.07 4.00 19.72
C LEU A 33 -18.45 3.61 20.22
N GLY A 34 -18.68 3.83 21.52
CA GLY A 34 -20.00 3.80 22.12
C GLY A 34 -20.90 4.94 21.62
N LYS A 35 -22.22 4.81 21.84
CA LYS A 35 -23.20 5.80 21.37
C LYS A 35 -22.95 7.21 21.92
N ASP A 36 -22.57 7.31 23.19
CA ASP A 36 -22.35 8.60 23.85
C ASP A 36 -21.02 9.23 23.41
N GLU A 37 -20.01 8.42 23.05
CA GLU A 37 -18.75 8.89 22.48
C GLU A 37 -18.94 9.42 21.06
N LYS A 38 -19.87 8.83 20.30
CA LYS A 38 -20.24 9.29 18.95
C LYS A 38 -20.93 10.66 18.91
N GLU A 39 -21.44 11.17 20.04
CA GLU A 39 -22.14 12.46 20.06
C GLU A 39 -21.22 13.65 19.72
N PHE A 40 -19.94 13.56 20.10
CA PHE A 40 -18.95 14.62 19.89
C PHE A 40 -17.83 14.21 18.93
N TRP A 41 -17.95 13.03 18.33
CA TRP A 41 -16.97 12.52 17.38
C TRP A 41 -17.29 13.02 15.97
N GLU A 42 -16.26 13.49 15.27
CA GLU A 42 -16.35 13.89 13.88
C GLU A 42 -15.70 12.81 13.01
N GLN A 43 -16.37 12.47 11.92
CA GLN A 43 -15.87 11.51 10.94
C GLN A 43 -14.60 12.08 10.28
N PRO A 44 -13.46 11.35 10.30
CA PRO A 44 -12.20 11.86 9.78
C PRO A 44 -12.23 12.03 8.25
N PHE A 45 -12.85 11.06 7.55
CA PHE A 45 -13.08 11.09 6.11
C PHE A 45 -14.30 10.25 5.73
N ASP A 46 -14.84 10.44 4.52
CA ASP A 46 -16.00 9.68 4.03
C ASP A 46 -15.58 8.24 3.67
N PRO A 47 -16.05 7.18 4.36
CA PRO A 47 -15.69 5.78 4.07
C PRO A 47 -16.10 5.34 2.66
N ALA A 48 -16.98 6.07 1.96
CA ALA A 48 -17.32 5.79 0.56
C ALA A 48 -16.12 5.89 -0.40
N VAL A 49 -14.99 6.47 0.03
CA VAL A 49 -13.75 6.55 -0.75
C VAL A 49 -12.90 5.28 -0.68
N LEU A 50 -13.12 4.40 0.31
CA LEU A 50 -12.31 3.20 0.53
C LEU A 50 -12.33 2.20 -0.65
N PRO A 51 -13.45 1.97 -1.36
CA PRO A 51 -13.42 1.16 -2.56
C PRO A 51 -12.51 1.71 -3.67
N GLN A 52 -12.32 3.03 -3.74
CA GLN A 52 -11.39 3.65 -4.68
C GLN A 52 -9.94 3.45 -4.23
N LEU A 53 -9.65 3.59 -2.93
CA LEU A 53 -8.33 3.28 -2.37
C LEU A 53 -7.93 1.83 -2.65
N ARG A 54 -8.85 0.89 -2.38
CA ARG A 54 -8.63 -0.53 -2.66
C ARG A 54 -8.30 -0.78 -4.13
N GLN A 55 -8.97 -0.10 -5.06
CA GLN A 55 -8.65 -0.22 -6.49
C GLN A 55 -7.23 0.25 -6.84
N VAL A 56 -6.72 1.29 -6.17
CA VAL A 56 -5.34 1.77 -6.37
C VAL A 56 -4.35 0.71 -5.90
N ILE A 57 -4.57 0.14 -4.72
CA ILE A 57 -3.71 -0.91 -4.12
C ILE A 57 -3.76 -2.20 -4.94
N ASP A 58 -4.97 -2.67 -5.28
CA ASP A 58 -5.17 -3.85 -6.13
C ASP A 58 -4.51 -3.63 -7.51
N GLY A 59 -4.61 -2.42 -8.06
CA GLY A 59 -3.95 -2.05 -9.32
C GLY A 59 -2.44 -2.25 -9.27
N PHE A 60 -1.81 -1.79 -8.19
CA PHE A 60 -0.38 -1.99 -7.94
C PHE A 60 -0.01 -3.48 -7.84
N LEU A 61 -0.73 -4.27 -7.05
CA LEU A 61 -0.45 -5.70 -6.90
C LEU A 61 -0.66 -6.47 -8.23
N ASN A 62 -1.68 -6.08 -9.01
CA ASN A 62 -1.92 -6.62 -10.34
C ASN A 62 -0.84 -6.22 -11.37
N GLU A 63 -0.17 -5.06 -11.19
CA GLU A 63 1.00 -4.70 -12.00
C GLU A 63 2.20 -5.59 -11.64
N LEU A 64 2.42 -5.86 -10.34
CA LEU A 64 3.48 -6.78 -9.89
C LEU A 64 3.29 -8.20 -10.44
N ASP A 65 2.05 -8.70 -10.49
CA ASP A 65 1.71 -10.00 -11.09
C ASP A 65 2.10 -10.14 -12.57
N ARG A 66 2.25 -9.01 -13.28
CA ARG A 66 2.60 -8.99 -14.71
C ARG A 66 4.09 -8.83 -14.95
N LEU A 67 4.87 -8.61 -13.89
CA LEU A 67 6.32 -8.52 -14.01
C LEU A 67 6.92 -9.89 -14.36
N PRO A 68 8.01 -9.92 -15.12
CA PRO A 68 8.79 -11.13 -15.26
C PRO A 68 9.35 -11.56 -13.90
N GLU A 69 9.64 -12.85 -13.75
CA GLU A 69 10.38 -13.36 -12.59
C GLU A 69 11.75 -12.66 -12.49
N SER A 70 12.10 -12.16 -11.30
CA SER A 70 13.31 -11.36 -11.06
C SER A 70 13.38 -10.12 -11.99
N PRO A 71 12.45 -9.16 -11.86
CA PRO A 71 12.42 -7.97 -12.69
C PRO A 71 13.63 -7.07 -12.45
N GLU A 72 14.02 -6.31 -13.47
CA GLU A 72 15.07 -5.29 -13.37
C GLU A 72 14.67 -4.14 -12.43
N ALA A 73 15.65 -3.54 -11.74
CA ALA A 73 15.41 -2.48 -10.76
C ALA A 73 14.61 -1.31 -11.33
N ASP A 74 14.94 -0.81 -12.52
CA ASP A 74 14.24 0.32 -13.16
C ASP A 74 12.75 0.04 -13.40
N VAL A 75 12.41 -1.24 -13.68
CA VAL A 75 11.02 -1.65 -13.91
C VAL A 75 10.26 -1.62 -12.59
N VAL A 76 10.85 -2.17 -11.53
CA VAL A 76 10.28 -2.18 -10.17
C VAL A 76 10.10 -0.75 -9.66
N THR A 77 11.14 0.08 -9.73
CA THR A 77 11.08 1.50 -9.35
C THR A 77 9.98 2.23 -10.10
N GLY A 78 9.83 1.98 -11.40
CA GLY A 78 8.75 2.58 -12.19
C GLY A 78 7.34 2.20 -11.71
N VAL A 79 7.12 0.94 -11.30
CA VAL A 79 5.84 0.49 -10.74
C VAL A 79 5.58 1.15 -9.38
N ILE A 80 6.58 1.15 -8.49
CA ILE A 80 6.48 1.76 -7.16
C ILE A 80 6.18 3.25 -7.26
N SER A 81 6.91 4.00 -8.10
CA SER A 81 6.69 5.45 -8.24
C SER A 81 5.29 5.78 -8.73
N ARG A 82 4.72 5.00 -9.67
CA ARG A 82 3.34 5.19 -10.12
C ARG A 82 2.34 4.94 -8.99
N PHE A 83 2.57 3.92 -8.17
CA PHE A 83 1.72 3.61 -7.02
C PHE A 83 1.76 4.74 -5.99
N ILE A 84 2.94 5.22 -5.61
CA ILE A 84 3.11 6.34 -4.67
C ILE A 84 2.36 7.58 -5.19
N THR A 85 2.59 7.97 -6.45
CA THR A 85 1.88 9.11 -7.05
C THR A 85 0.36 8.90 -7.07
N ALA A 86 -0.12 7.67 -7.27
CA ALA A 86 -1.55 7.37 -7.25
C ALA A 86 -2.14 7.51 -5.84
N ILE A 87 -1.42 7.06 -4.80
CA ILE A 87 -1.80 7.23 -3.39
C ILE A 87 -1.81 8.70 -2.99
N GLU A 88 -0.76 9.46 -3.30
CA GLU A 88 -0.69 10.90 -3.03
C GLU A 88 -1.83 11.65 -3.74
N THR A 89 -2.05 11.35 -5.02
CA THR A 89 -3.15 11.96 -5.80
C THR A 89 -4.52 11.60 -5.23
N PHE A 90 -4.69 10.36 -4.76
CA PHE A 90 -5.91 9.93 -4.10
C PHE A 90 -6.12 10.70 -2.78
N ASN A 91 -5.10 10.74 -1.92
CA ASN A 91 -5.20 11.36 -0.61
C ASN A 91 -5.46 12.87 -0.70
N ALA A 92 -4.75 13.56 -1.58
CA ALA A 92 -4.93 15.00 -1.82
C ALA A 92 -6.34 15.36 -2.31
N ARG A 93 -7.00 14.48 -3.08
CA ARG A 93 -8.39 14.68 -3.51
C ARG A 93 -9.40 14.59 -2.37
N HIS A 94 -9.01 13.93 -1.28
CA HIS A 94 -9.83 13.69 -0.10
C HIS A 94 -9.34 14.50 1.11
N GLY A 95 -8.57 15.57 0.86
CA GLY A 95 -8.14 16.51 1.90
C GLY A 95 -7.01 16.00 2.78
N ASP A 96 -6.22 15.05 2.28
CA ASP A 96 -5.06 14.47 2.98
C ASP A 96 -5.42 13.80 4.31
N ALA A 97 -6.66 13.30 4.42
CA ALA A 97 -7.23 12.75 5.65
C ALA A 97 -7.40 11.23 5.65
N VAL A 98 -7.16 10.55 4.51
CA VAL A 98 -7.40 9.10 4.39
C VAL A 98 -6.13 8.30 4.66
N ILE A 99 -4.99 8.82 4.21
CA ILE A 99 -3.66 8.22 4.41
C ILE A 99 -2.86 9.17 5.28
N GLU A 100 -2.73 8.86 6.57
CA GLU A 100 -1.87 9.59 7.50
C GLU A 100 -0.48 8.93 7.54
N PRO A 101 0.50 9.45 8.29
CA PRO A 101 1.84 8.87 8.34
C PRO A 101 1.85 7.38 8.69
N GLU A 102 0.98 6.96 9.61
CA GLU A 102 0.82 5.58 10.07
C GLU A 102 0.36 4.65 8.93
N GLU A 103 -0.67 5.04 8.17
CA GLU A 103 -1.12 4.25 7.00
C GLU A 103 -0.05 4.22 5.90
N PHE A 104 0.74 5.29 5.77
CA PHE A 104 1.83 5.32 4.80
C PHE A 104 2.94 4.32 5.17
N GLU A 105 3.25 4.16 6.46
CA GLU A 105 4.19 3.11 6.92
C GLU A 105 3.68 1.70 6.59
N GLU A 106 2.38 1.46 6.75
CA GLU A 106 1.78 0.18 6.40
C GLU A 106 1.81 -0.09 4.89
N LEU A 107 1.49 0.93 4.07
CA LEU A 107 1.63 0.84 2.61
C LEU A 107 3.09 0.61 2.19
N ASN A 108 4.07 1.21 2.86
CA ASN A 108 5.49 0.94 2.62
C ASN A 108 5.89 -0.51 2.94
N SER A 109 5.35 -1.06 4.02
CA SER A 109 5.50 -2.48 4.35
C SER A 109 4.89 -3.39 3.28
N LEU A 110 3.69 -3.06 2.79
CA LEU A 110 3.04 -3.76 1.69
C LEU A 110 3.88 -3.69 0.39
N ILE A 111 4.38 -2.51 0.01
CA ILE A 111 5.26 -2.33 -1.14
C ILE A 111 6.48 -3.24 -1.01
N THR A 112 7.20 -3.16 0.10
CA THR A 112 8.44 -3.91 0.32
C THR A 112 8.22 -5.41 0.21
N ARG A 113 7.19 -5.92 0.88
CA ARG A 113 6.89 -7.37 0.92
C ARG A 113 6.39 -7.88 -0.43
N SER A 114 5.54 -7.12 -1.11
CA SER A 114 4.98 -7.51 -2.42
C SER A 114 6.01 -7.44 -3.53
N VAL A 115 6.91 -6.45 -3.50
CA VAL A 115 8.05 -6.36 -4.43
C VAL A 115 9.02 -7.52 -4.22
N ALA A 116 9.36 -7.87 -2.96
CA ALA A 116 10.21 -9.03 -2.68
C ALA A 116 9.59 -10.34 -3.22
N ALA A 117 8.25 -10.46 -3.22
CA ALA A 117 7.55 -11.62 -3.76
C ALA A 117 7.67 -11.76 -5.30
N THR A 118 8.09 -10.72 -6.03
CA THR A 118 8.40 -10.80 -7.47
C THR A 118 9.72 -11.53 -7.77
N GLY A 119 10.50 -11.85 -6.73
CA GLY A 119 11.88 -12.33 -6.87
C GLY A 119 12.89 -11.20 -7.11
N PHE A 120 12.45 -9.93 -7.06
CA PHE A 120 13.35 -8.79 -7.00
C PHE A 120 14.15 -8.86 -5.69
N THR A 121 15.46 -8.92 -5.83
CA THR A 121 16.39 -8.71 -4.72
C THR A 121 17.07 -7.39 -5.02
N ALA A 122 16.86 -6.39 -4.15
CA ALA A 122 17.64 -5.17 -4.24
C ALA A 122 19.12 -5.56 -4.24
N PRO A 123 19.97 -4.97 -5.11
CA PRO A 123 21.39 -5.24 -5.05
C PRO A 123 21.84 -5.03 -3.60
N GLU A 124 22.56 -6.00 -3.02
CA GLU A 124 23.23 -5.80 -1.75
C GLU A 124 24.05 -4.53 -1.91
N THR A 125 23.63 -3.46 -1.25
CA THR A 125 24.48 -2.30 -1.09
C THR A 125 25.62 -2.79 -0.21
N GLU A 126 26.76 -3.16 -0.80
CA GLU A 126 28.04 -2.96 -0.11
C GLU A 126 27.95 -1.54 0.44
N GLU A 127 27.99 -1.42 1.77
CA GLU A 127 27.78 -0.19 2.53
C GLU A 127 28.21 1.03 1.70
N ALA A 128 27.22 1.67 1.07
CA ALA A 128 27.44 3.01 0.58
C ALA A 128 27.65 3.81 1.86
N GLU A 129 28.87 4.28 2.08
CA GLU A 129 29.22 5.20 3.16
C GLU A 129 28.44 6.53 3.09
N ASP A 130 27.48 6.66 2.17
CA ASP A 130 26.39 7.62 2.20
C ASP A 130 25.06 6.86 2.04
N GLY A 131 24.24 6.92 3.09
CA GLY A 131 23.00 6.17 3.20
C GLY A 131 22.06 6.40 2.01
N PHE A 132 21.47 5.32 1.52
CA PHE A 132 20.21 5.41 0.79
C PHE A 132 19.13 5.82 1.79
N GLU A 133 19.10 7.12 2.11
CA GLU A 133 17.92 7.75 2.70
C GLU A 133 16.83 7.73 1.63
N LEU A 134 15.73 7.02 1.94
CA LEU A 134 14.44 7.42 1.39
C LEU A 134 14.31 8.92 1.68
N PRO A 135 13.88 9.75 0.72
CA PRO A 135 13.76 11.18 0.97
C PRO A 135 12.95 11.38 2.25
N ALA A 136 13.57 11.99 3.26
CA ALA A 136 12.84 12.52 4.39
C ALA A 136 11.91 13.60 3.82
N PHE A 137 10.61 13.37 3.90
CA PHE A 137 9.61 14.33 3.46
C PHE A 137 9.40 15.34 4.60
N GLU A 138 9.82 16.59 4.38
CA GLU A 138 9.41 17.77 5.16
C GLU A 138 8.00 18.25 4.77
#